data_AF-A0A127PSR3-F1
#
_entry.id   AF-A0A127PSR3-F1
#
_cell.length_a   1.000
_cell.length_b   1.000
_cell.length_c   1.000
_cell.angle_alpha   90.00
_cell.angle_beta   90.00
_cell.angle_gamma   90.00
#
_symmetry.space_group_name_H-M   'P 1'
#
loop_
_entity.id
_entity.type
_entity.pdbx_description
1 polymer ?
#
loop_
_entity_poly.entity_id
_entity_poly.type
_entity_poly.pdbx_seq_one_letter_code
_entity_poly.pdbx_strand_id
1 'polypeptide(L)'
;MSYPIQDIILKQTLPITKPARRFGLKHWLACALLLAGSNDILAGNVDVPTSMTTTAPFASRQAALAALPPLMLWVWERPDDVRTWLNSNDITAKAAESPAKSIPSLQDQRIGIAVLDTTVMLRDGVANVRRRQQPLQLPAAWYSKTGLQHKAPVVPIVHIDLARGKHKPALNEKQKKTIVGAVLAAAARSPSQVVQLDFEVMHSQKPFLADVVRSTRAALPANVALSITALASWCVGDAWLSDLPADEVVPMAFRMAGDTPHMRNILEEDGRFPRPECQPSLGLSLDEQPWPGKLRSQRLYLFNREAWSATPMASWSVRLGSLLP
;
A
#
# COMPACT_ATOMS: atom_id res chain seq x y z
N MET A 1 -36.43 16.35 -1.28
CA MET A 1 -36.51 15.74 -2.63
C MET A 1 -35.24 14.94 -2.82
N SER A 2 -35.33 13.64 -2.60
CA SER A 2 -34.23 12.69 -2.62
C SER A 2 -34.49 11.70 -3.75
N TYR A 3 -33.54 11.50 -4.66
CA TYR A 3 -33.31 10.19 -5.30
C TYR A 3 -31.81 10.05 -5.67
N PRO A 4 -31.26 8.83 -5.67
CA PRO A 4 -29.85 8.53 -5.46
C PRO A 4 -29.15 7.88 -6.68
N ILE A 5 -27.87 7.58 -6.46
CA ILE A 5 -26.89 6.82 -7.26
C ILE A 5 -27.47 5.51 -7.87
N GLN A 6 -27.33 5.33 -9.19
CA GLN A 6 -27.29 4.03 -9.86
C GLN A 6 -26.36 4.03 -11.11
N ASP A 7 -25.48 3.02 -11.12
CA ASP A 7 -25.09 2.13 -12.23
C ASP A 7 -24.61 2.68 -13.58
N ILE A 8 -23.33 2.40 -13.90
CA ILE A 8 -22.92 1.88 -15.21
C ILE A 8 -21.90 0.74 -15.02
N ILE A 9 -22.41 -0.48 -14.89
CA ILE A 9 -21.73 -1.71 -15.32
C ILE A 9 -22.76 -2.50 -16.13
N LEU A 10 -22.59 -2.55 -17.45
CA LEU A 10 -23.18 -3.56 -18.32
C LEU A 10 -22.03 -4.25 -19.07
N LYS A 11 -21.74 -5.51 -18.74
CA LYS A 11 -22.27 -6.74 -19.37
C LYS A 11 -21.72 -6.96 -20.78
N GLN A 12 -20.72 -7.83 -20.89
CA GLN A 12 -20.55 -8.70 -22.05
C GLN A 12 -20.82 -10.14 -21.60
N THR A 13 -21.92 -10.69 -22.10
CA THR A 13 -22.30 -12.10 -22.03
C THR A 13 -21.76 -12.83 -23.25
N LEU A 14 -21.06 -13.95 -23.05
CA LEU A 14 -20.88 -14.99 -24.06
C LEU A 14 -21.33 -16.34 -23.46
N PRO A 15 -22.09 -17.16 -24.21
CA PRO A 15 -22.59 -18.43 -23.72
C PRO A 15 -21.57 -19.56 -23.97
N ILE A 16 -21.37 -20.45 -23.00
CA ILE A 16 -20.74 -21.75 -23.24
C ILE A 16 -21.70 -22.84 -22.78
N THR A 17 -22.15 -23.61 -23.76
CA THR A 17 -22.93 -24.84 -23.63
C THR A 17 -22.03 -26.03 -23.25
N LYS A 18 -22.57 -26.92 -22.41
CA LYS A 18 -22.07 -28.21 -21.87
C LYS A 18 -21.88 -29.29 -22.99
N PRO A 19 -21.26 -30.49 -22.77
CA PRO A 19 -21.35 -31.29 -21.55
C PRO A 19 -20.17 -32.19 -21.11
N ALA A 20 -20.44 -32.85 -19.99
CA ALA A 20 -19.63 -33.76 -19.17
C ALA A 20 -19.01 -34.96 -19.90
N ARG A 21 -17.85 -35.40 -19.40
CA ARG A 21 -17.38 -36.79 -19.52
C ARG A 21 -17.06 -37.36 -18.14
N ARG A 22 -17.71 -38.50 -17.87
CA ARG A 22 -17.48 -39.39 -16.72
C ARG A 22 -16.21 -40.21 -16.98
N PHE A 23 -15.32 -40.26 -16.01
CA PHE A 23 -14.36 -41.35 -15.74
C PHE A 23 -14.27 -41.40 -14.21
N GLY A 24 -14.55 -42.48 -13.49
CA GLY A 24 -14.26 -43.88 -13.75
C GLY A 24 -13.46 -44.34 -12.53
N LEU A 25 -14.16 -44.58 -11.43
CA LEU A 25 -13.59 -45.17 -10.20
C LEU A 25 -13.12 -46.58 -10.52
N LYS A 26 -11.88 -46.96 -10.16
CA LYS A 26 -11.43 -48.31 -9.72
C LYS A 26 -9.89 -48.37 -9.60
N HIS A 27 -9.41 -48.78 -8.41
CA HIS A 27 -8.26 -49.70 -8.19
C HIS A 27 -6.83 -49.13 -8.43
N TRP A 28 -5.82 -49.13 -7.53
CA TRP A 28 -5.39 -50.08 -6.47
C TRP A 28 -4.56 -49.43 -5.34
N LEU A 29 -4.66 -50.04 -4.16
CA LEU A 29 -3.67 -50.03 -3.07
C LEU A 29 -2.36 -50.71 -3.52
N ALA A 30 -1.22 -50.22 -3.05
CA ALA A 30 -0.23 -50.98 -2.26
C ALA A 30 1.13 -50.25 -2.23
N CYS A 31 1.62 -49.96 -1.02
CA CYS A 31 2.95 -50.36 -0.50
C CYS A 31 3.31 -49.49 0.70
N ALA A 32 2.87 -49.94 1.87
CA ALA A 32 3.53 -49.68 3.14
C ALA A 32 4.32 -50.94 3.49
N LEU A 33 5.63 -50.79 3.73
CA LEU A 33 6.48 -51.52 4.68
C LEU A 33 7.92 -51.48 4.18
N LEU A 34 8.80 -50.86 4.97
CA LEU A 34 10.09 -51.41 5.38
C LEU A 34 10.57 -50.60 6.59
N LEU A 35 10.26 -51.14 7.78
CA LEU A 35 10.96 -50.86 9.02
C LEU A 35 12.11 -51.86 9.12
N ALA A 36 13.35 -51.39 9.23
CA ALA A 36 14.39 -52.02 10.06
C ALA A 36 15.68 -51.18 10.02
N GLY A 37 16.09 -50.72 11.21
CA GLY A 37 17.47 -50.74 11.67
C GLY A 37 18.49 -49.82 10.98
N SER A 38 18.96 -48.81 11.72
CA SER A 38 20.37 -48.66 12.10
C SER A 38 20.49 -47.52 13.10
N ASN A 39 20.71 -47.87 14.36
CA ASN A 39 21.41 -47.00 15.30
C ASN A 39 22.89 -46.94 14.90
N ASP A 40 23.55 -45.85 15.29
CA ASP A 40 24.99 -45.57 15.17
C ASP A 40 25.45 -44.93 13.85
N ILE A 41 25.33 -43.59 13.78
CA ILE A 41 26.44 -42.75 13.28
C ILE A 41 26.61 -41.55 14.23
N LEU A 42 27.63 -41.68 15.06
CA LEU A 42 28.63 -40.69 15.48
C LEU A 42 28.23 -39.20 15.50
N ALA A 43 28.39 -38.64 16.70
CA ALA A 43 28.56 -37.23 16.99
C ALA A 43 29.54 -36.55 16.00
N GLY A 44 28.97 -35.89 15.00
CA GLY A 44 29.62 -34.81 14.29
C GLY A 44 29.03 -33.51 14.81
N ASN A 45 29.86 -32.65 15.39
CA ASN A 45 29.52 -31.24 15.59
C ASN A 45 29.10 -30.67 14.23
N VAL A 46 27.80 -30.55 14.02
CA VAL A 46 27.28 -29.69 12.96
C VAL A 46 27.42 -28.28 13.50
N ASP A 47 28.45 -27.59 13.03
CA ASP A 47 28.53 -26.14 13.12
C ASP A 47 27.21 -25.59 12.54
N VAL A 48 26.31 -25.19 13.43
CA VAL A 48 25.13 -24.41 13.08
C VAL A 48 25.68 -23.13 12.46
N PRO A 49 25.45 -22.85 11.17
CA PRO A 49 25.94 -21.62 10.59
C PRO A 49 25.30 -20.48 11.36
N THR A 50 26.16 -19.72 12.04
CA THR A 50 25.86 -18.47 12.73
C THR A 50 24.90 -17.69 11.86
N SER A 51 23.71 -17.46 12.42
CA SER A 51 22.62 -16.67 11.85
C SER A 51 23.17 -15.59 10.93
N MET A 52 22.87 -15.67 9.64
CA MET A 52 23.06 -14.53 8.74
C MET A 52 22.15 -13.43 9.29
N THR A 53 22.70 -12.58 10.14
CA THR A 53 22.09 -11.32 10.53
C THR A 53 22.05 -10.47 9.28
N THR A 54 21.05 -10.69 8.42
CA THR A 54 20.72 -9.78 7.34
C THR A 54 20.45 -8.45 8.00
N THR A 55 21.47 -7.59 7.98
CA THR A 55 21.39 -6.27 8.60
C THR A 55 20.26 -5.55 7.91
N ALA A 56 19.25 -5.18 8.68
CA ALA A 56 18.09 -4.55 8.10
C ALA A 56 18.49 -3.25 7.38
N PRO A 57 17.88 -2.93 6.23
CA PRO A 57 18.39 -1.88 5.35
C PRO A 57 18.31 -0.48 5.95
N PHE A 58 17.42 -0.26 6.93
CA PHE A 58 17.34 0.96 7.73
C PHE A 58 17.49 0.65 9.22
N ALA A 59 18.20 1.55 9.91
CA ALA A 59 18.50 1.45 11.34
C ALA A 59 17.28 1.76 12.24
N SER A 60 16.29 2.49 11.73
CA SER A 60 15.09 2.88 12.49
C SER A 60 13.88 3.11 11.58
N ARG A 61 12.68 3.09 12.17
CA ARG A 61 11.42 3.43 11.49
C ARG A 61 11.42 4.88 10.96
N GLN A 62 12.03 5.82 11.69
CA GLN A 62 12.21 7.20 11.22
C GLN A 62 13.12 7.27 9.99
N ALA A 63 14.21 6.51 9.96
CA ALA A 63 15.11 6.47 8.82
C ALA A 63 14.42 5.86 7.58
N ALA A 64 13.62 4.80 7.78
CA ALA A 64 12.83 4.20 6.70
C ALA A 64 11.84 5.20 6.08
N LEU A 65 11.09 5.95 6.90
CA LEU A 65 10.17 6.99 6.41
C LEU A 65 10.85 8.18 5.76
N ALA A 66 11.98 8.63 6.31
CA ALA A 66 12.74 9.76 5.77
C ALA A 66 13.34 9.44 4.40
N ALA A 67 13.65 8.17 4.14
CA ALA A 67 14.14 7.71 2.85
C ALA A 67 13.06 7.64 1.75
N LEU A 68 11.78 7.77 2.10
CA LEU A 68 10.73 7.84 1.08
C LEU A 68 10.79 9.17 0.32
N PRO A 69 10.57 9.15 -1.01
CA PRO A 69 10.56 10.35 -1.83
C PRO A 69 9.35 11.25 -1.55
N PRO A 70 9.47 12.59 -1.79
CA PRO A 70 8.40 13.55 -1.49
C PRO A 70 7.13 13.31 -2.30
N LEU A 71 7.21 12.61 -3.43
CA LEU A 71 6.05 12.22 -4.23
C LEU A 71 5.90 10.70 -4.26
N MET A 72 4.71 10.20 -3.89
CA MET A 72 4.34 8.80 -3.92
C MET A 72 3.15 8.61 -4.88
N LEU A 73 3.28 7.74 -5.87
CA LEU A 73 2.17 7.36 -6.74
C LEU A 73 1.40 6.20 -6.09
N TRP A 74 0.10 6.39 -5.87
CA TRP A 74 -0.77 5.38 -5.30
C TRP A 74 -1.34 4.49 -6.42
N VAL A 75 -1.00 3.21 -6.42
CA VAL A 75 -1.28 2.26 -7.50
C VAL A 75 -2.23 1.16 -7.01
N TRP A 76 -3.41 1.07 -7.62
CA TRP A 76 -4.49 0.17 -7.21
C TRP A 76 -4.45 -1.23 -7.88
N GLU A 77 -5.51 -2.02 -7.69
CA GLU A 77 -5.71 -3.35 -8.28
C GLU A 77 -5.99 -3.29 -9.80
N ARG A 78 -5.01 -2.87 -10.60
CA ARG A 78 -5.07 -2.87 -12.08
C ARG A 78 -3.71 -3.13 -12.69
N PRO A 79 -3.63 -3.64 -13.94
CA PRO A 79 -2.38 -3.65 -14.69
C PRO A 79 -1.84 -2.23 -14.80
N ASP A 80 -0.57 -2.03 -14.50
CA ASP A 80 0.05 -0.71 -14.63
C ASP A 80 1.53 -0.81 -15.00
N ASP A 81 2.03 0.24 -15.63
CA ASP A 81 3.43 0.42 -15.99
C ASP A 81 3.87 1.83 -15.60
N VAL A 82 4.54 1.93 -14.45
CA VAL A 82 4.98 3.21 -13.90
C VAL A 82 6.39 3.61 -14.38
N ARG A 83 7.02 2.82 -15.24
CA ARG A 83 8.38 3.09 -15.74
C ARG A 83 8.42 4.33 -16.63
N THR A 84 7.37 4.53 -17.43
CA THR A 84 7.22 5.70 -18.30
C THR A 84 7.34 7.02 -17.53
N TRP A 85 6.87 7.03 -16.28
CA TRP A 85 6.95 8.16 -15.37
C TRP A 85 8.33 8.36 -14.78
N LEU A 86 8.91 7.28 -14.29
CA LEU A 86 10.14 7.33 -13.50
C LEU A 86 11.38 7.58 -14.37
N ASN A 87 11.33 7.15 -15.63
CA ASN A 87 12.39 7.41 -16.61
C ASN A 87 12.29 8.81 -17.25
N SER A 88 11.14 9.48 -17.18
CA SER A 88 10.96 10.83 -17.77
C SER A 88 11.59 11.95 -16.94
N ASN A 89 11.95 11.68 -15.67
CA ASN A 89 12.73 12.59 -14.84
C ASN A 89 14.16 12.85 -15.38
N ASP A 90 14.64 12.03 -16.33
CA ASP A 90 15.93 12.25 -16.99
C ASP A 90 15.88 13.28 -18.14
N ILE A 91 14.68 13.61 -18.65
CA ILE A 91 14.54 14.39 -19.89
C ILE A 91 14.53 15.92 -19.65
N THR A 92 14.25 16.40 -18.44
CA THR A 92 14.34 17.84 -18.12
C THR A 92 15.73 18.29 -17.65
N ALA A 93 16.66 17.36 -17.38
CA ALA A 93 18.07 17.68 -17.17
C ALA A 93 18.74 17.97 -18.52
N LYS A 94 18.58 19.21 -19.02
CA LYS A 94 19.30 19.89 -20.11
C LYS A 94 20.16 18.98 -20.99
N ALA A 95 19.80 18.92 -22.26
CA ALA A 95 20.68 18.54 -23.36
C ALA A 95 22.02 19.29 -23.23
N ALA A 96 23.00 18.62 -22.63
CA ALA A 96 24.41 18.93 -22.69
C ALA A 96 25.10 17.57 -22.82
N GLU A 97 25.80 17.43 -23.93
CA GLU A 97 26.47 16.23 -24.39
C GLU A 97 27.38 15.63 -23.32
N SER A 98 27.03 14.45 -22.81
CA SER A 98 27.99 13.57 -22.13
C SER A 98 27.49 12.13 -22.15
N PRO A 99 28.25 11.19 -22.75
CA PRO A 99 27.85 9.80 -22.90
C PRO A 99 28.28 9.00 -21.65
N ALA A 100 27.57 9.23 -20.54
CA ALA A 100 27.48 8.33 -19.37
C ALA A 100 26.72 9.07 -18.24
N LYS A 101 25.42 9.33 -18.41
CA LYS A 101 24.61 9.80 -17.27
C LYS A 101 24.38 8.60 -16.33
N SER A 102 24.95 8.70 -15.13
CA SER A 102 24.76 7.73 -14.04
C SER A 102 23.29 7.59 -13.70
N ILE A 103 22.78 6.36 -13.63
CA ILE A 103 21.45 6.07 -13.09
C ILE A 103 21.37 6.68 -11.68
N PRO A 104 20.37 7.54 -11.37
CA PRO A 104 20.23 8.11 -10.03
C PRO A 104 20.22 7.01 -8.99
N SER A 105 20.89 7.22 -7.85
CA SER A 105 20.81 6.25 -6.77
C SER A 105 19.36 6.12 -6.31
N LEU A 106 18.97 4.96 -5.75
CA LEU A 106 17.58 4.75 -5.28
C LEU A 106 17.13 5.81 -4.26
N GLN A 107 18.07 6.45 -3.56
CA GLN A 107 17.80 7.49 -2.58
C GLN A 107 17.63 8.89 -3.20
N ASP A 108 18.16 9.10 -4.41
CA ASP A 108 18.00 10.35 -5.16
C ASP A 108 16.69 10.38 -5.97
N GLN A 109 15.94 9.27 -5.99
CA GLN A 109 14.63 9.25 -6.62
C GLN A 109 13.70 10.23 -5.92
N ARG A 110 13.02 11.06 -6.71
CA ARG A 110 12.01 12.01 -6.24
C ARG A 110 10.59 11.48 -6.27
N ILE A 111 10.38 10.29 -6.85
CA ILE A 111 9.09 9.64 -7.00
C ILE A 111 9.20 8.18 -6.55
N GLY A 112 8.26 7.76 -5.70
CA GLY A 112 8.11 6.40 -5.21
C GLY A 112 6.72 5.86 -5.49
N ILE A 113 6.49 4.59 -5.14
CA ILE A 113 5.26 3.87 -5.44
C ILE A 113 4.64 3.33 -4.15
N ALA A 114 3.43 3.74 -3.83
CA ALA A 114 2.60 3.09 -2.84
C ALA A 114 1.64 2.15 -3.58
N VAL A 115 1.80 0.84 -3.45
CA VAL A 115 1.10 -0.16 -4.27
C VAL A 115 0.21 -1.05 -3.41
N LEU A 116 -1.04 -1.25 -3.87
CA LEU A 116 -1.91 -2.26 -3.26
C LEU A 116 -1.23 -3.63 -3.29
N ASP A 117 -0.91 -4.17 -2.12
CA ASP A 117 -0.30 -5.49 -1.98
C ASP A 117 -1.33 -6.55 -1.61
N THR A 118 -2.24 -6.17 -0.72
CA THR A 118 -3.22 -7.07 -0.11
C THR A 118 -4.55 -6.35 0.12
N THR A 119 -5.66 -7.02 -0.18
CA THR A 119 -7.00 -6.64 0.26
C THR A 119 -7.48 -7.60 1.34
N VAL A 120 -8.03 -7.07 2.43
CA VAL A 120 -8.73 -7.84 3.46
C VAL A 120 -10.21 -7.44 3.44
N MET A 121 -11.08 -8.35 3.00
CA MET A 121 -12.52 -8.15 3.01
C MET A 121 -13.12 -8.65 4.32
N LEU A 122 -13.68 -7.75 5.12
CA LEU A 122 -14.38 -8.07 6.37
C LEU A 122 -15.87 -8.25 6.09
N ARG A 123 -16.42 -9.42 6.44
CA ARG A 123 -17.82 -9.76 6.24
C ARG A 123 -18.31 -10.66 7.35
N ASP A 124 -19.47 -10.37 7.93
CA ASP A 124 -20.01 -11.12 9.05
C ASP A 124 -18.91 -11.31 10.14
N GLY A 125 -18.71 -12.52 10.65
CA GLY A 125 -17.63 -12.83 11.60
C GLY A 125 -16.27 -13.21 10.98
N VAL A 126 -16.10 -13.06 9.66
CA VAL A 126 -14.92 -13.56 8.92
C VAL A 126 -14.16 -12.46 8.18
N ALA A 127 -12.90 -12.75 7.85
CA ALA A 127 -12.03 -11.90 7.05
C ALA A 127 -11.40 -12.75 5.94
N ASN A 128 -11.48 -12.29 4.69
CA ASN A 128 -10.87 -12.96 3.54
C ASN A 128 -9.71 -12.11 3.02
N VAL A 129 -8.54 -12.72 2.88
CA VAL A 129 -7.32 -12.05 2.42
C VAL A 129 -7.06 -12.40 0.97
N ARG A 130 -6.79 -11.41 0.13
CA ARG A 130 -6.41 -11.58 -1.28
C ARG A 130 -5.21 -10.72 -1.60
N ARG A 131 -4.14 -11.33 -2.13
CA ARG A 131 -3.00 -10.60 -2.69
C ARG A 131 -3.38 -9.97 -4.02
N ARG A 132 -2.75 -8.85 -4.34
CA ARG A 132 -2.83 -8.26 -5.68
C ARG A 132 -2.49 -9.31 -6.74
N GLN A 133 -3.33 -9.40 -7.77
CA GLN A 133 -3.21 -10.35 -8.88
C GLN A 133 -2.81 -9.65 -10.20
N GLN A 134 -2.97 -8.34 -10.26
CA GLN A 134 -2.64 -7.58 -11.46
C GLN A 134 -1.12 -7.37 -11.59
N PRO A 135 -0.56 -7.25 -12.81
CA PRO A 135 0.86 -6.98 -12.99
C PRO A 135 1.21 -5.50 -12.73
N LEU A 136 2.40 -5.22 -12.19
CA LEU A 136 2.95 -3.86 -12.06
C LEU A 136 4.39 -3.85 -12.59
N GLN A 137 4.65 -3.00 -13.58
CA GLN A 137 6.00 -2.82 -14.10
C GLN A 137 6.68 -1.63 -13.39
N LEU A 138 7.79 -1.91 -12.73
CA LEU A 138 8.64 -0.95 -12.01
C LEU A 138 9.97 -0.76 -12.76
N PRO A 139 10.74 0.31 -12.53
CA PRO A 139 12.03 0.52 -13.16
C PRO A 139 12.96 -0.68 -12.98
N ALA A 140 13.66 -1.07 -14.04
CA ALA A 140 14.59 -2.20 -14.00
C ALA A 140 15.69 -1.99 -12.94
N ALA A 141 16.14 -0.75 -12.74
CA ALA A 141 17.11 -0.37 -11.72
C ALA A 141 16.64 -0.63 -10.28
N TRP A 142 15.34 -0.86 -10.04
CA TRP A 142 14.81 -1.18 -8.71
C TRP A 142 14.84 -2.67 -8.41
N TYR A 143 15.20 -3.51 -9.37
CA TYR A 143 15.31 -4.96 -9.20
C TYR A 143 16.76 -5.41 -9.02
N SER A 144 16.93 -6.39 -8.14
CA SER A 144 18.09 -7.26 -8.04
C SER A 144 17.77 -8.60 -8.73
N LYS A 145 18.72 -9.55 -8.70
CA LYS A 145 18.49 -10.92 -9.18
C LYS A 145 17.35 -11.65 -8.45
N THR A 146 17.05 -11.26 -7.21
CA THR A 146 16.12 -11.98 -6.32
C THR A 146 14.82 -11.22 -6.04
N GLY A 147 14.54 -10.14 -6.77
CA GLY A 147 13.36 -9.28 -6.56
C GLY A 147 13.75 -7.83 -6.33
N LEU A 148 12.87 -7.03 -5.72
CA LEU A 148 13.14 -5.61 -5.47
C LEU A 148 14.38 -5.43 -4.59
N GLN A 149 15.24 -4.49 -4.96
CA GLN A 149 16.40 -4.10 -4.17
C GLN A 149 15.94 -3.52 -2.83
N HIS A 150 16.73 -3.74 -1.78
CA HIS A 150 16.55 -3.03 -0.54
C HIS A 150 16.58 -1.52 -0.78
N LYS A 151 15.73 -0.78 -0.07
CA LYS A 151 15.54 0.67 -0.21
C LYS A 151 14.90 1.11 -1.52
N ALA A 152 14.44 0.21 -2.38
CA ALA A 152 13.56 0.62 -3.47
C ALA A 152 12.35 1.37 -2.88
N PRO A 153 11.95 2.53 -3.43
CA PRO A 153 10.95 3.41 -2.84
C PRO A 153 9.53 2.89 -3.10
N VAL A 154 9.27 1.65 -2.67
CA VAL A 154 8.01 0.93 -2.83
C VAL A 154 7.42 0.64 -1.46
N VAL A 155 6.20 1.10 -1.24
CA VAL A 155 5.43 0.91 -0.01
C VAL A 155 4.25 -0.03 -0.31
N PRO A 156 4.21 -1.26 0.21
CA PRO A 156 3.04 -2.11 0.11
C PRO A 156 1.88 -1.57 0.96
N ILE A 157 0.70 -1.53 0.36
CA ILE A 157 -0.55 -1.12 0.99
C ILE A 157 -1.39 -2.36 1.31
N VAL A 158 -1.90 -2.43 2.53
CA VAL A 158 -2.95 -3.36 2.92
C VAL A 158 -4.26 -2.60 3.02
N HIS A 159 -5.15 -2.82 2.06
CA HIS A 159 -6.47 -2.21 2.05
C HIS A 159 -7.49 -3.09 2.77
N ILE A 160 -8.29 -2.49 3.64
CA ILE A 160 -9.37 -3.15 4.36
C ILE A 160 -10.71 -2.69 3.79
N ASP A 161 -11.47 -3.65 3.27
CA ASP A 161 -12.81 -3.40 2.73
C ASP A 161 -13.88 -3.99 3.67
N LEU A 162 -15.00 -3.30 3.79
CA LEU A 162 -16.09 -3.65 4.70
C LEU A 162 -17.34 -3.99 3.90
N ALA A 163 -17.83 -5.23 4.07
CA ALA A 163 -19.12 -5.62 3.53
C ALA A 163 -20.24 -4.73 4.10
N ARG A 164 -21.20 -4.36 3.23
CA ARG A 164 -22.32 -3.47 3.54
C ARG A 164 -23.63 -4.25 3.68
N GLY A 165 -24.67 -3.57 4.19
CA GLY A 165 -26.03 -4.13 4.26
C GLY A 165 -26.18 -5.26 5.29
N LYS A 166 -26.76 -6.40 4.89
CA LYS A 166 -27.04 -7.54 5.78
C LYS A 166 -25.79 -8.24 6.29
N HIS A 167 -24.67 -8.10 5.60
CA HIS A 167 -23.43 -8.83 5.88
C HIS A 167 -22.34 -7.97 6.52
N LYS A 168 -22.73 -6.97 7.31
CA LYS A 168 -21.79 -6.08 8.00
C LYS A 168 -20.78 -6.87 8.82
N PRO A 169 -19.52 -6.40 8.92
CA PRO A 169 -18.50 -7.05 9.71
C PRO A 169 -18.84 -6.99 11.20
N ALA A 170 -18.46 -8.05 11.93
CA ALA A 170 -18.62 -8.16 13.38
C ALA A 170 -17.58 -7.33 14.16
N LEU A 171 -16.48 -6.93 13.51
CA LEU A 171 -15.34 -6.22 14.10
C LEU A 171 -14.79 -6.94 15.34
N ASN A 172 -14.54 -8.24 15.17
CA ASN A 172 -14.13 -9.14 16.25
C ASN A 172 -12.61 -9.43 16.25
N GLU A 173 -12.14 -10.13 17.29
CA GLU A 173 -10.75 -10.54 17.44
C GLU A 173 -10.20 -11.33 16.25
N LYS A 174 -11.00 -12.19 15.63
CA LYS A 174 -10.58 -12.97 14.46
C LYS A 174 -10.28 -12.07 13.26
N GLN A 175 -11.14 -11.08 13.02
CA GLN A 175 -10.93 -10.08 11.97
C GLN A 175 -9.70 -9.22 12.26
N LYS A 176 -9.55 -8.71 13.50
CA LYS A 176 -8.35 -7.97 13.92
C LYS A 176 -7.08 -8.75 13.66
N LYS A 177 -6.99 -10.00 14.15
CA LYS A 177 -5.81 -10.86 13.95
C LYS A 177 -5.51 -11.10 12.47
N THR A 178 -6.54 -11.22 11.63
CA THR A 178 -6.37 -11.38 10.18
C THR A 178 -5.78 -10.11 9.55
N ILE A 179 -6.25 -8.92 9.95
CA ILE A 179 -5.71 -7.65 9.48
C ILE A 179 -4.24 -7.50 9.90
N VAL A 180 -3.93 -7.71 11.18
CA VAL A 180 -2.56 -7.65 11.70
C VAL A 180 -1.64 -8.60 10.93
N GLY A 181 -2.06 -9.86 10.73
CA GLY A 181 -1.30 -10.84 9.97
C GLY A 181 -1.05 -10.42 8.51
N ALA A 182 -2.05 -9.81 7.85
CA ALA A 182 -1.89 -9.28 6.51
C ALA A 182 -0.87 -8.13 6.45
N VAL A 183 -0.90 -7.21 7.42
CA VAL A 183 0.07 -6.11 7.52
C VAL A 183 1.48 -6.62 7.77
N LEU A 184 1.67 -7.57 8.70
CA LEU A 184 2.98 -8.19 8.96
C LEU A 184 3.53 -8.89 7.71
N ALA A 185 2.69 -9.62 6.99
CA ALA A 185 3.08 -10.28 5.75
C ALA A 185 3.50 -9.26 4.69
N ALA A 186 2.76 -8.17 4.51
CA ALA A 186 3.10 -7.09 3.60
C ALA A 186 4.41 -6.40 3.98
N ALA A 187 4.60 -6.10 5.26
CA ALA A 187 5.82 -5.52 5.81
C ALA A 187 7.06 -6.39 5.53
N ALA A 188 6.95 -7.72 5.67
CA ALA A 188 8.05 -8.65 5.38
C ALA A 188 8.50 -8.62 3.91
N ARG A 189 7.65 -8.15 3.00
CA ARG A 189 7.96 -7.97 1.57
C ARG A 189 8.35 -6.54 1.21
N SER A 190 8.30 -5.61 2.16
CA SER A 190 8.54 -4.20 1.91
C SER A 190 10.03 -3.92 1.70
N PRO A 191 10.47 -3.47 0.50
CA PRO A 191 11.86 -3.09 0.29
C PRO A 191 12.23 -1.78 1.02
N SER A 192 11.24 -0.92 1.26
CA SER A 192 11.40 0.37 1.94
C SER A 192 11.34 0.27 3.46
N GLN A 193 11.01 -0.90 4.01
CA GLN A 193 10.66 -1.09 5.43
C GLN A 193 9.55 -0.14 5.90
N VAL A 194 8.65 0.24 5.01
CA VAL A 194 7.40 0.93 5.32
C VAL A 194 6.25 0.07 4.87
N VAL A 195 5.18 -0.03 5.66
CA VAL A 195 3.92 -0.65 5.25
C VAL A 195 2.78 0.32 5.52
N GLN A 196 1.83 0.41 4.60
CA GLN A 196 0.69 1.30 4.75
C GLN A 196 -0.59 0.50 5.00
N LEU A 197 -1.31 0.81 6.08
CA LEU A 197 -2.65 0.31 6.34
C LEU A 197 -3.67 1.31 5.80
N ASP A 198 -4.43 0.89 4.80
CA ASP A 198 -5.54 1.67 4.27
C ASP A 198 -6.86 1.13 4.81
N PHE A 199 -7.39 1.79 5.85
CA PHE A 199 -8.60 1.35 6.52
C PHE A 199 -9.50 2.51 6.92
N GLU A 200 -10.42 2.87 6.03
CA GLU A 200 -11.45 3.86 6.28
C GLU A 200 -12.56 3.28 7.18
N VAL A 201 -12.83 3.97 8.29
CA VAL A 201 -13.85 3.55 9.27
C VAL A 201 -14.83 4.67 9.62
N MET A 202 -16.05 4.29 9.96
CA MET A 202 -17.01 5.24 10.53
C MET A 202 -16.61 5.61 11.97
N HIS A 203 -17.18 6.69 12.50
CA HIS A 203 -16.91 7.14 13.88
C HIS A 203 -17.07 6.00 14.92
N SER A 204 -18.14 5.22 14.83
CA SER A 204 -18.42 4.08 15.74
C SER A 204 -17.41 2.93 15.63
N GLN A 205 -16.61 2.90 14.58
CA GLN A 205 -15.64 1.84 14.28
C GLN A 205 -14.20 2.26 14.59
N LYS A 206 -13.96 3.54 14.94
CA LYS A 206 -12.65 4.05 15.37
C LYS A 206 -12.01 3.22 16.49
N PRO A 207 -12.73 2.73 17.53
CA PRO A 207 -12.10 1.91 18.57
C PRO A 207 -11.50 0.62 18.02
N PHE A 208 -12.15 -0.02 17.04
CA PHE A 208 -11.64 -1.23 16.40
C PHE A 208 -10.39 -0.93 15.57
N LEU A 209 -10.39 0.15 14.78
CA LEU A 209 -9.19 0.59 14.05
C LEU A 209 -8.03 0.91 15.01
N ALA A 210 -8.30 1.62 16.11
CA ALA A 210 -7.28 1.95 17.10
C ALA A 210 -6.62 0.69 17.68
N ASP A 211 -7.41 -0.34 18.00
CA ASP A 211 -6.92 -1.63 18.48
C ASP A 211 -6.11 -2.39 17.41
N VAL A 212 -6.56 -2.36 16.14
CA VAL A 212 -5.80 -2.88 15.00
C VAL A 212 -4.44 -2.20 14.88
N VAL A 213 -4.38 -0.86 14.93
CA VAL A 213 -3.12 -0.10 14.79
C VAL A 213 -2.17 -0.40 15.95
N ARG A 214 -2.65 -0.43 17.20
CA ARG A 214 -1.82 -0.78 18.36
C ARG A 214 -1.29 -2.20 18.29
N SER A 215 -2.16 -3.17 17.96
CA SER A 215 -1.77 -4.57 17.80
C SER A 215 -0.77 -4.76 16.66
N THR A 216 -0.96 -4.06 15.55
CA THR A 216 -0.05 -4.08 14.40
C THR A 216 1.31 -3.51 14.79
N ARG A 217 1.33 -2.35 15.45
CA ARG A 217 2.57 -1.71 15.86
C ARG A 217 3.37 -2.57 16.83
N ALA A 218 2.71 -3.20 17.79
CA ALA A 218 3.33 -4.10 18.77
C ALA A 218 3.95 -5.34 18.12
N ALA A 219 3.41 -5.81 16.99
CA ALA A 219 3.87 -7.01 16.31
C ALA A 219 4.92 -6.73 15.20
N LEU A 220 4.95 -5.52 14.65
CA LEU A 220 5.91 -5.14 13.61
C LEU A 220 7.33 -4.97 14.19
N PRO A 221 8.39 -5.32 13.42
CA PRO A 221 9.77 -5.03 13.82
C PRO A 221 9.99 -3.53 14.12
N ALA A 222 10.85 -3.22 15.08
CA ALA A 222 11.07 -1.86 15.59
C ALA A 222 11.57 -0.86 14.53
N ASN A 223 12.19 -1.36 13.46
CA ASN A 223 12.72 -0.57 12.35
C ASN A 223 11.81 -0.55 11.11
N VAL A 224 10.64 -1.17 11.15
CA VAL A 224 9.63 -1.06 10.09
C VAL A 224 8.64 0.03 10.48
N ALA A 225 8.42 1.00 9.60
CA ALA A 225 7.44 2.06 9.81
C ALA A 225 6.02 1.64 9.42
N LEU A 226 5.05 2.06 10.22
CA LEU A 226 3.62 1.88 9.97
C LEU A 226 3.00 3.21 9.53
N SER A 227 2.64 3.31 8.25
CA SER A 227 1.83 4.41 7.71
C SER A 227 0.36 4.02 7.75
N ILE A 228 -0.54 4.95 8.00
CA ILE A 228 -2.00 4.74 7.91
C ILE A 228 -2.64 5.80 7.01
N THR A 229 -3.67 5.42 6.25
CA THR A 229 -4.55 6.43 5.63
C THR A 229 -5.54 6.97 6.66
N ALA A 230 -5.98 8.20 6.45
CA ALA A 230 -7.02 8.83 7.26
C ALA A 230 -8.06 9.50 6.36
N LEU A 231 -9.33 9.46 6.77
CA LEU A 231 -10.33 10.36 6.21
C LEU A 231 -9.96 11.80 6.59
N ALA A 232 -10.10 12.74 5.65
CA ALA A 232 -9.81 14.16 5.89
C ALA A 232 -10.53 14.72 7.14
N SER A 233 -11.75 14.29 7.40
CA SER A 233 -12.55 14.71 8.57
C SER A 233 -11.92 14.31 9.91
N TRP A 234 -11.12 13.24 9.96
CA TRP A 234 -10.38 12.86 11.17
C TRP A 234 -9.29 13.85 11.53
N CYS A 235 -8.81 14.62 10.55
CA CYS A 235 -7.73 15.59 10.72
C CYS A 235 -8.21 17.00 11.08
N VAL A 236 -9.50 17.18 11.34
CA VAL A 236 -10.12 18.46 11.74
C VAL A 236 -10.92 18.31 13.04
N GLY A 237 -11.63 17.19 13.19
CA GLY A 237 -12.49 16.89 14.34
C GLY A 237 -11.76 16.57 15.64
N ASP A 238 -12.16 15.50 16.33
CA ASP A 238 -11.55 15.03 17.58
C ASP A 238 -10.08 14.60 17.40
N ALA A 239 -9.26 14.77 18.45
CA ALA A 239 -7.82 14.45 18.43
C ALA A 239 -7.51 12.94 18.55
N TRP A 240 -8.43 12.05 18.19
CA TRP A 240 -8.31 10.62 18.47
C TRP A 240 -7.14 9.92 17.76
N LEU A 241 -6.60 10.54 16.69
CA LEU A 241 -5.42 10.05 15.99
C LEU A 241 -4.12 10.24 16.79
N SER A 242 -4.05 11.19 17.73
CA SER A 242 -2.84 11.49 18.50
C SER A 242 -2.36 10.30 19.35
N ASP A 243 -3.27 9.42 19.71
CA ASP A 243 -3.01 8.26 20.59
C ASP A 243 -2.71 6.98 19.80
N LEU A 244 -2.71 7.06 18.47
CA LEU A 244 -2.40 5.94 17.61
C LEU A 244 -0.90 5.84 17.39
N PRO A 245 -0.28 4.66 17.57
CA PRO A 245 1.14 4.51 17.38
C PRO A 245 1.48 4.24 15.91
N ALA A 246 0.96 5.09 15.01
CA ALA A 246 1.35 5.16 13.61
C ALA A 246 2.55 6.09 13.44
N ASP A 247 3.44 5.77 12.51
CA ASP A 247 4.63 6.57 12.21
C ASP A 247 4.36 7.65 11.15
N GLU A 248 3.33 7.45 10.33
CA GLU A 248 2.83 8.42 9.35
C GLU A 248 1.30 8.32 9.26
N VAL A 249 0.62 9.47 9.15
CA VAL A 249 -0.80 9.55 8.82
C VAL A 249 -0.95 10.28 7.49
N VAL A 250 -1.63 9.65 6.54
CA VAL A 250 -1.88 10.18 5.19
C VAL A 250 -3.35 10.55 5.06
N PRO A 251 -3.74 11.80 5.33
CA PRO A 251 -5.10 12.26 5.07
C PRO A 251 -5.42 12.22 3.57
N MET A 252 -6.48 11.53 3.20
CA MET A 252 -6.98 11.48 1.82
C MET A 252 -7.90 12.68 1.58
N ALA A 253 -7.33 13.77 1.04
CA ALA A 253 -8.03 15.02 0.72
C ALA A 253 -8.73 14.96 -0.64
N PHE A 254 -9.50 13.91 -0.86
CA PHE A 254 -10.32 13.71 -2.05
C PHE A 254 -11.50 12.82 -1.71
N ARG A 255 -12.56 12.86 -2.52
CA ARG A 255 -13.80 12.08 -2.28
C ARG A 255 -14.37 12.28 -0.87
N MET A 256 -14.22 13.48 -0.31
CA MET A 256 -14.54 13.82 1.09
C MET A 256 -16.05 13.88 1.40
N ALA A 257 -16.90 13.37 0.51
CA ALA A 257 -18.37 13.37 0.61
C ALA A 257 -18.92 14.69 1.18
N GLY A 258 -19.93 14.65 2.06
CA GLY A 258 -20.67 15.83 2.54
C GLY A 258 -19.86 16.98 3.15
N ASP A 259 -18.59 16.77 3.52
CA ASP A 259 -17.73 17.78 4.17
C ASP A 259 -16.79 18.51 3.18
N THR A 260 -16.94 18.27 1.88
CA THR A 260 -16.02 18.76 0.84
C THR A 260 -15.73 20.27 0.89
N PRO A 261 -16.71 21.18 1.04
CA PRO A 261 -16.43 22.62 1.07
C PRO A 261 -15.60 23.06 2.28
N HIS A 262 -15.92 22.55 3.48
CA HIS A 262 -15.22 22.91 4.70
C HIS A 262 -13.77 22.41 4.68
N MET A 263 -13.55 21.14 4.29
CA MET A 263 -12.22 20.57 4.18
C MET A 263 -11.37 21.27 3.10
N ARG A 264 -12.00 21.63 1.97
CA ARG A 264 -11.33 22.38 0.90
C ARG A 264 -10.89 23.75 1.38
N ASN A 265 -11.74 24.50 2.08
CA ASN A 265 -11.37 25.83 2.58
C ASN A 265 -10.17 25.79 3.52
N ILE A 266 -10.11 24.81 4.44
CA ILE A 266 -8.94 24.60 5.32
C ILE A 266 -7.67 24.42 4.48
N LEU A 267 -7.72 23.58 3.44
CA LEU A 267 -6.56 23.33 2.60
C LEU A 267 -6.20 24.52 1.72
N GLU A 268 -7.15 25.31 1.23
CA GLU A 268 -6.86 26.54 0.47
C GLU A 268 -6.22 27.62 1.34
N GLU A 269 -6.67 27.78 2.58
CA GLU A 269 -6.17 28.79 3.51
C GLU A 269 -4.79 28.41 4.08
N ASP A 270 -4.66 27.18 4.60
CA ASP A 270 -3.47 26.76 5.34
C ASP A 270 -2.51 25.91 4.52
N GLY A 271 -2.99 25.24 3.47
CA GLY A 271 -2.22 24.28 2.67
C GLY A 271 -1.93 22.96 3.37
N ARG A 272 -2.60 22.67 4.50
CA ARG A 272 -2.47 21.46 5.32
C ARG A 272 -3.64 21.34 6.29
N PHE A 273 -3.85 20.16 6.85
CA PHE A 273 -4.82 19.97 7.93
C PHE A 273 -4.28 20.44 9.30
N PRO A 274 -5.15 20.83 10.25
CA PRO A 274 -4.72 21.41 11.52
C PRO A 274 -4.07 20.40 12.48
N ARG A 275 -4.49 19.12 12.45
CA ARG A 275 -3.95 18.08 13.34
C ARG A 275 -2.46 17.81 13.05
N PRO A 276 -1.54 17.92 14.04
CA PRO A 276 -0.10 17.76 13.81
C PRO A 276 0.28 16.45 13.11
N GLU A 277 -0.35 15.34 13.48
CA GLU A 277 -0.16 14.03 12.89
C GLU A 277 -0.52 13.96 11.40
N CYS A 278 -1.43 14.82 10.93
CA CYS A 278 -1.88 14.88 9.53
C CYS A 278 -1.13 15.92 8.68
N GLN A 279 -0.21 16.70 9.26
CA GLN A 279 0.51 17.75 8.52
C GLN A 279 1.62 17.22 7.59
N PRO A 280 2.41 16.18 7.95
CA PRO A 280 3.56 15.77 7.15
C PRO A 280 3.20 15.23 5.78
N SER A 281 2.04 14.58 5.64
CA SER A 281 1.66 13.88 4.42
C SER A 281 0.26 14.28 3.95
N LEU A 282 -0.01 14.17 2.66
CA LEU A 282 -1.32 14.49 2.08
C LEU A 282 -1.61 13.63 0.85
N GLY A 283 -2.80 13.03 0.81
CA GLY A 283 -3.34 12.32 -0.34
C GLY A 283 -4.18 13.26 -1.22
N LEU A 284 -3.95 13.26 -2.53
CA LEU A 284 -4.72 14.04 -3.53
C LEU A 284 -5.13 13.15 -4.69
N SER A 285 -6.24 13.48 -5.35
CA SER A 285 -6.72 12.76 -6.55
C SER A 285 -6.45 13.55 -7.82
N LEU A 286 -5.90 12.90 -8.86
CA LEU A 286 -5.73 13.53 -10.18
C LEU A 286 -7.07 13.94 -10.83
N ASP A 287 -8.14 13.20 -10.54
CA ASP A 287 -9.50 13.44 -11.03
C ASP A 287 -10.27 14.53 -10.27
N GLU A 288 -9.68 15.13 -9.23
CA GLU A 288 -10.31 16.20 -8.42
C GLU A 288 -9.54 17.52 -8.48
N GLN A 289 -8.88 17.79 -9.60
CA GLN A 289 -8.26 19.08 -9.88
C GLN A 289 -9.31 20.21 -10.08
N PRO A 290 -8.95 21.48 -9.84
CA PRO A 290 -7.66 21.96 -9.35
C PRO A 290 -7.45 21.64 -7.86
N TRP A 291 -6.20 21.39 -7.50
CA TRP A 291 -5.76 21.26 -6.10
C TRP A 291 -5.55 22.64 -5.47
N PRO A 292 -5.48 22.71 -4.13
CA PRO A 292 -5.16 23.93 -3.42
C PRO A 292 -3.90 24.61 -3.93
N GLY A 293 -3.94 25.94 -4.04
CA GLY A 293 -2.86 26.72 -4.64
C GLY A 293 -1.53 26.64 -3.87
N LYS A 294 -1.57 26.24 -2.60
CA LYS A 294 -0.40 26.03 -1.74
C LYS A 294 -0.56 24.73 -0.98
N LEU A 295 0.44 23.85 -1.08
CA LEU A 295 0.54 22.63 -0.29
C LEU A 295 1.74 22.74 0.64
N ARG A 296 1.57 22.41 1.93
CA ARG A 296 2.60 22.51 2.97
C ARG A 296 2.97 21.15 3.59
N SER A 297 2.60 20.05 2.94
CA SER A 297 2.99 18.70 3.35
C SER A 297 4.35 18.34 2.77
N GLN A 298 5.14 17.59 3.55
CA GLN A 298 6.45 17.07 3.14
C GLN A 298 6.32 15.99 2.07
N ARG A 299 5.24 15.20 2.14
CA ARG A 299 4.99 14.08 1.23
C ARG A 299 3.60 14.14 0.63
N LEU A 300 3.52 14.01 -0.68
CA LEU A 300 2.26 13.89 -1.40
C LEU A 300 2.06 12.46 -1.89
N TYR A 301 0.87 11.94 -1.65
CA TYR A 301 0.39 10.69 -2.23
C TYR A 301 -0.62 11.04 -3.32
N LEU A 302 -0.29 10.78 -4.58
CA LEU A 302 -1.22 11.02 -5.68
C LEU A 302 -2.00 9.75 -5.98
N PHE A 303 -3.32 9.88 -5.96
CA PHE A 303 -4.25 8.87 -6.42
C PHE A 303 -4.61 9.12 -7.89
N ASN A 304 -4.69 8.03 -8.65
CA ASN A 304 -5.20 8.05 -10.01
C ASN A 304 -6.35 7.06 -10.17
N ARG A 305 -7.51 7.55 -10.63
CA ARG A 305 -8.66 6.70 -10.95
C ARG A 305 -8.36 5.79 -12.13
N GLU A 306 -7.50 6.22 -13.05
CA GLU A 306 -7.06 5.47 -14.23
C GLU A 306 -5.71 4.78 -13.98
N ALA A 307 -5.25 3.99 -14.95
CA ALA A 307 -3.88 3.49 -14.94
C ALA A 307 -2.88 4.65 -15.08
N TRP A 308 -1.79 4.60 -14.33
CA TRP A 308 -0.70 5.57 -14.48
C TRP A 308 -0.13 5.50 -15.90
N SER A 309 0.04 4.32 -16.48
CA SER A 309 0.51 4.18 -17.87
C SER A 309 -0.36 4.91 -18.91
N ALA A 310 -1.63 5.20 -18.60
CA ALA A 310 -2.58 5.85 -19.50
C ALA A 310 -2.73 7.36 -19.25
N THR A 311 -2.04 7.92 -18.25
CA THR A 311 -2.18 9.33 -17.86
C THR A 311 -0.91 10.10 -18.29
N PRO A 312 -0.97 11.25 -18.96
CA PRO A 312 0.24 12.02 -19.28
C PRO A 312 0.74 12.88 -18.11
N MET A 313 2.06 13.06 -17.95
CA MET A 313 2.63 13.91 -16.87
C MET A 313 2.35 15.39 -17.00
N ALA A 314 2.27 15.88 -18.22
CA ALA A 314 1.98 17.27 -18.50
C ALA A 314 0.61 17.71 -17.92
N SER A 315 -0.32 16.79 -17.66
CA SER A 315 -1.65 17.13 -17.14
C SER A 315 -1.68 17.46 -15.64
N TRP A 316 -0.61 17.21 -14.89
CA TRP A 316 -0.58 17.44 -13.44
C TRP A 316 0.73 17.99 -12.89
N SER A 317 1.86 17.78 -13.57
CA SER A 317 3.19 18.21 -13.09
C SER A 317 3.32 19.73 -12.92
N VAL A 318 2.75 20.52 -13.84
CA VAL A 318 2.78 21.99 -13.83
C VAL A 318 2.21 22.57 -12.53
N ARG A 319 1.32 21.84 -11.84
CA ARG A 319 0.64 22.30 -10.62
C ARG A 319 1.30 21.85 -9.32
N LEU A 320 2.32 21.00 -9.38
CA LEU A 320 3.09 20.59 -8.19
C LEU A 320 4.30 21.50 -7.92
N GLY A 321 4.55 22.48 -8.78
CA GLY A 321 5.63 23.46 -8.60
C GLY A 321 6.98 22.77 -8.33
N SER A 322 7.68 23.21 -7.28
CA SER A 322 9.00 22.69 -6.87
C SER A 322 9.00 21.25 -6.33
N LEU A 323 7.84 20.61 -6.13
CA LEU A 323 7.77 19.21 -5.66
C LEU A 323 8.16 18.21 -6.75
N LEU A 324 8.15 18.61 -8.01
CA LEU A 324 8.75 17.90 -9.14
C LEU A 324 10.01 18.65 -9.64
N PRO A 325 11.00 17.94 -10.22
CA PRO A 325 12.25 18.53 -10.72
C PRO A 325 12.04 19.56 -11.84
#